data_AF-A0A9W7A7N8-F1
#
_entry.id   AF-A0A9W7A7N8-F1
#
_cell.length_a   1.000
_cell.length_b   1.000
_cell.length_c   1.000
_cell.angle_alpha   90.00
_cell.angle_beta   90.00
_cell.angle_gamma   90.00
#
_symmetry.space_group_name_H-M   'P 1'
#
loop_
_entity.id
_entity.type
_entity.pdbx_description
1 polymer ?
#
loop_
_entity_poly.entity_id
_entity_poly.type
_entity_poly.pdbx_seq_one_letter_code
_entity_poly.pdbx_strand_id
1 'polypeptide(L)'
;MSTQPSNLTVKQYEDALNRLMPLATEIHALLTSSFPDDTTASVRSRFEQELTASVVLSGSPNSAVPGLLTKCEPLLESVQSSLWHVTRHIHLLTPKVEDGNNFGADVQNMVLKFVQERESLVSGYMGDYATYFWQRGNCMEKIGGAKWRGDSGKTVVTEEVSVSLSGDDKEVKDEEKAGGSACSSEDAPSSEDAKPAAPAAKGKKRKADEGAAPPTQSSSTTNKKTSSTSTKKTETTKSSTATPVDVLPDYLSYLVSLDVKWYLYLKDSLRQAADSCLMVKDMVEKNREKIEHPKGGADGGQNSMSMF
;
A
#
# COMPACT_ATOMS: atom_id res chain seq x y z
N MET A 1 31.06 -30.47 -1.36
CA MET A 1 29.97 -31.17 -0.63
C MET A 1 28.67 -30.86 -1.35
N SER A 2 27.80 -31.84 -1.55
CA SER A 2 26.43 -31.55 -2.03
C SER A 2 25.58 -31.20 -0.82
N THR A 3 25.11 -29.95 -0.72
CA THR A 3 24.32 -29.46 0.41
C THR A 3 22.85 -29.83 0.24
N GLN A 4 22.54 -31.10 0.51
CA GLN A 4 21.17 -31.56 0.69
C GLN A 4 20.43 -30.66 1.70
N PRO A 5 19.19 -30.22 1.42
CA PRO A 5 18.41 -29.41 2.36
C PRO A 5 18.11 -30.19 3.65
N SER A 6 18.01 -29.50 4.78
CA SER A 6 17.72 -30.15 6.06
C SER A 6 16.30 -30.75 6.07
N ASN A 7 16.08 -31.82 6.83
CA ASN A 7 14.74 -32.43 7.00
C ASN A 7 13.66 -31.41 7.42
N LEU A 8 14.02 -30.40 8.22
CA LEU A 8 13.12 -29.30 8.58
C LEU A 8 12.78 -28.41 7.37
N THR A 9 13.75 -28.14 6.51
CA THR A 9 13.59 -27.35 5.28
C THR A 9 12.77 -28.09 4.22
N VAL A 10 12.93 -29.41 4.11
CA VAL A 10 12.10 -30.28 3.25
C VAL A 10 10.67 -30.31 3.78
N LYS A 11 10.47 -30.53 5.09
CA LYS A 11 9.13 -30.49 5.68
C LYS A 11 8.43 -29.14 5.47
N GLN A 12 9.11 -28.02 5.73
CA GLN A 12 8.54 -26.68 5.52
C GLN A 12 8.11 -26.43 4.06
N TYR A 13 8.78 -27.05 3.09
CA TYR A 13 8.40 -26.99 1.68
C TYR A 13 7.14 -27.82 1.38
N GLU A 14 7.08 -29.07 1.83
CA GLU A 14 5.88 -29.90 1.62
C GLU A 14 4.67 -29.37 2.38
N ASP A 15 4.84 -28.89 3.61
CA ASP A 15 3.77 -28.23 4.38
C ASP A 15 3.22 -27.00 3.59
N ALA A 16 4.11 -26.18 3.01
CA ALA A 16 3.74 -25.03 2.18
C ALA A 16 3.06 -25.41 0.85
N LEU A 17 3.63 -26.37 0.09
CA LEU A 17 3.08 -26.82 -1.20
C LEU A 17 1.72 -27.50 -1.05
N ASN A 18 1.46 -28.14 0.09
CA ASN A 18 0.14 -28.69 0.43
C ASN A 18 -0.83 -27.62 0.97
N ARG A 19 -0.34 -26.52 1.55
CA ARG A 19 -1.17 -25.38 2.00
C ARG A 19 -1.78 -24.57 0.85
N LEU A 20 -1.21 -24.60 -0.36
CA LEU A 20 -1.67 -23.81 -1.52
C LEU A 20 -3.13 -24.08 -1.95
N MET A 21 -3.59 -25.34 -2.04
CA MET A 21 -4.98 -25.63 -2.46
C MET A 21 -6.02 -25.22 -1.39
N PRO A 22 -5.82 -25.50 -0.09
CA PRO A 22 -6.64 -24.90 0.96
C PRO A 22 -6.65 -23.36 0.93
N LEU A 23 -5.52 -22.69 0.69
CA LEU A 23 -5.48 -21.22 0.56
C LEU A 23 -6.32 -20.71 -0.61
N ALA A 24 -6.18 -21.28 -1.81
CA ALA A 24 -7.02 -20.92 -2.94
C ALA A 24 -8.52 -21.12 -2.61
N THR A 25 -8.87 -22.20 -1.91
CA THR A 25 -10.25 -22.50 -1.49
C THR A 25 -10.78 -21.47 -0.49
N GLU A 26 -10.00 -21.10 0.52
CA GLU A 26 -10.32 -20.06 1.51
C GLU A 26 -10.49 -18.69 0.85
N ILE A 27 -9.62 -18.35 -0.10
CA ILE A 27 -9.71 -17.10 -0.86
C ILE A 27 -10.94 -17.08 -1.77
N HIS A 28 -11.27 -18.19 -2.47
CA HIS A 28 -12.51 -18.27 -3.25
C HIS A 28 -13.77 -18.19 -2.37
N ALA A 29 -13.74 -18.73 -1.15
CA ALA A 29 -14.83 -18.57 -0.18
C ALA A 29 -14.96 -17.11 0.31
N LEU A 30 -13.85 -16.42 0.56
CA LEU A 30 -13.86 -14.98 0.89
C LEU A 30 -14.38 -14.13 -0.28
N LEU A 31 -13.94 -14.43 -1.51
CA LEU A 31 -14.39 -13.77 -2.74
C LEU A 31 -15.90 -13.91 -2.94
N THR A 32 -16.42 -15.14 -2.78
CA THR A 32 -17.84 -15.45 -2.96
C THR A 32 -18.70 -14.77 -1.89
N SER A 33 -18.26 -14.77 -0.63
CA SER A 33 -19.00 -14.20 0.49
C SER A 33 -18.93 -12.67 0.59
N SER A 34 -17.87 -12.04 0.05
CA SER A 34 -17.62 -10.60 0.23
C SER A 34 -17.82 -9.75 -1.02
N PHE A 35 -17.96 -10.37 -2.20
CA PHE A 35 -18.14 -9.67 -3.48
C PHE A 35 -19.24 -10.27 -4.40
N PRO A 36 -20.41 -10.70 -3.87
CA PRO A 36 -21.45 -11.43 -4.62
C PRO A 36 -21.98 -10.62 -5.80
N ASP A 37 -21.66 -11.08 -7.03
CA ASP A 37 -22.00 -10.48 -8.34
C ASP A 37 -21.80 -8.95 -8.46
N ASP A 38 -20.95 -8.39 -7.59
CA ASP A 38 -20.87 -6.95 -7.41
C ASP A 38 -20.15 -6.29 -8.59
N THR A 39 -20.91 -5.50 -9.35
CA THR A 39 -20.47 -4.72 -10.51
C THR A 39 -19.91 -3.36 -10.07
N THR A 40 -19.07 -2.72 -10.89
CA THR A 40 -18.58 -1.35 -10.60
C THR A 40 -19.72 -0.35 -10.39
N ALA A 41 -20.87 -0.54 -11.03
CA ALA A 41 -22.05 0.30 -10.87
C ALA A 41 -22.80 0.05 -9.55
N SER A 42 -22.99 -1.20 -9.13
CA SER A 42 -23.63 -1.54 -7.85
C SER A 42 -22.77 -1.12 -6.66
N VAL A 43 -21.45 -1.38 -6.72
CA VAL A 43 -20.49 -0.92 -5.69
C VAL A 43 -20.50 0.60 -5.57
N ARG A 44 -20.46 1.33 -6.70
CA ARG A 44 -20.56 2.80 -6.70
C ARG A 44 -21.85 3.28 -6.07
N SER A 45 -23.01 2.76 -6.52
CA SER A 45 -24.30 3.20 -6.00
C SER A 45 -24.48 2.90 -4.51
N ARG A 46 -23.92 1.79 -4.01
CA ARG A 46 -23.87 1.49 -2.57
C ARG A 46 -23.06 2.54 -1.82
N PHE A 47 -21.83 2.83 -2.25
CA PHE A 47 -20.97 3.81 -1.57
C PHE A 47 -21.48 5.26 -1.69
N GLU A 48 -22.23 5.60 -2.74
CA GLU A 48 -22.96 6.87 -2.86
C GLU A 48 -24.09 6.98 -1.83
N GLN A 49 -24.83 5.88 -1.58
CA GLN A 49 -25.89 5.83 -0.56
C GLN A 49 -25.33 5.86 0.88
N GLU A 50 -24.16 5.24 1.11
CA GLU A 50 -23.46 5.28 2.40
C GLU A 50 -22.87 6.67 2.73
N LEU A 51 -22.54 7.48 1.72
CA LEU A 51 -21.91 8.81 1.88
C LEU A 51 -22.93 9.90 2.28
N THR A 52 -23.52 9.74 3.46
CA THR A 52 -24.41 10.76 4.05
C THR A 52 -23.65 12.02 4.49
N ALA A 53 -24.34 13.15 4.56
CA ALA A 53 -23.78 14.40 5.11
C ALA A 53 -23.26 14.24 6.56
N SER A 54 -23.81 13.30 7.34
CA SER A 54 -23.32 12.96 8.68
C SER A 54 -21.94 12.30 8.62
N VAL A 55 -21.76 11.28 7.76
CA VAL A 55 -20.49 10.59 7.51
C VAL A 55 -19.41 11.55 6.99
N VAL A 56 -19.80 12.49 6.12
CA VAL A 56 -18.93 13.56 5.62
C VAL A 56 -18.45 14.47 6.77
N LEU A 57 -19.34 14.92 7.64
CA LEU A 57 -19.02 15.83 8.74
C LEU A 57 -18.25 15.15 9.89
N SER A 58 -18.49 13.87 10.16
CA SER A 58 -17.77 13.12 11.20
C SER A 58 -16.37 12.67 10.77
N GLY A 59 -16.07 12.67 9.46
CA GLY A 59 -14.83 12.09 8.93
C GLY A 59 -14.83 10.56 8.91
N SER A 60 -16.00 9.91 9.03
CA SER A 60 -16.07 8.46 9.26
C SER A 60 -15.45 7.62 8.13
N PRO A 61 -14.79 6.49 8.46
CA PRO A 61 -14.32 5.55 7.46
C PRO A 61 -15.51 4.90 6.73
N ASN A 62 -15.35 4.64 5.44
CA ASN A 62 -16.09 3.57 4.77
C ASN A 62 -15.74 2.27 5.50
N SER A 63 -16.74 1.50 5.95
CA SER A 63 -16.53 0.30 6.76
C SER A 63 -16.23 -0.94 5.92
N ALA A 64 -16.66 -0.98 4.66
CA ALA A 64 -16.49 -2.12 3.77
C ALA A 64 -15.02 -2.31 3.37
N VAL A 65 -14.29 -1.24 3.01
CA VAL A 65 -12.90 -1.37 2.53
C VAL A 65 -11.91 -1.80 3.64
N PRO A 66 -11.87 -1.20 4.85
CA PRO A 66 -11.08 -1.73 5.97
C PRO A 66 -11.56 -3.12 6.42
N GLY A 67 -12.88 -3.35 6.45
CA GLY A 67 -13.47 -4.63 6.81
C GLY A 67 -13.20 -5.76 5.82
N LEU A 68 -12.80 -5.42 4.58
CA LEU A 68 -12.18 -6.33 3.63
C LEU A 68 -10.68 -6.47 3.89
N LEU A 69 -9.96 -5.37 4.06
CA LEU A 69 -8.51 -5.34 4.25
C LEU A 69 -8.06 -6.34 5.33
N THR A 70 -8.66 -6.25 6.53
CA THR A 70 -8.39 -7.15 7.68
C THR A 70 -8.71 -8.63 7.41
N LYS A 71 -9.46 -8.95 6.35
CA LYS A 71 -9.72 -10.34 5.90
C LYS A 71 -8.77 -10.77 4.77
N CYS A 72 -8.35 -9.84 3.92
CA CYS A 72 -7.46 -10.10 2.79
C CYS A 72 -6.01 -10.28 3.26
N GLU A 73 -5.57 -9.43 4.18
CA GLU A 73 -4.23 -9.37 4.77
C GLU A 73 -3.70 -10.73 5.24
N PRO A 74 -4.33 -11.45 6.19
CA PRO A 74 -3.81 -12.74 6.68
C PRO A 74 -3.83 -13.87 5.64
N LEU A 75 -4.70 -13.78 4.62
CA LEU A 75 -4.69 -14.75 3.51
C LEU A 75 -3.53 -14.47 2.55
N LEU A 76 -3.30 -13.20 2.20
CA LEU A 76 -2.21 -12.80 1.31
C LEU A 76 -0.84 -13.01 1.98
N GLU A 77 -0.70 -12.76 3.28
CA GLU A 77 0.46 -13.18 4.09
C GLU A 77 0.70 -14.69 4.03
N SER A 78 -0.37 -15.50 4.16
CA SER A 78 -0.27 -16.96 4.12
C SER A 78 0.14 -17.49 2.74
N VAL A 79 -0.33 -16.85 1.66
CA VAL A 79 0.13 -17.13 0.29
C VAL A 79 1.60 -16.74 0.16
N GLN A 80 1.98 -15.52 0.53
CA GLN A 80 3.36 -15.01 0.45
C GLN A 80 4.35 -15.93 1.17
N SER A 81 4.03 -16.33 2.39
CA SER A 81 4.84 -17.28 3.18
C SER A 81 4.99 -18.64 2.51
N SER A 82 3.89 -19.16 1.93
CA SER A 82 3.90 -20.44 1.20
C SER A 82 4.76 -20.37 -0.07
N LEU A 83 4.66 -19.28 -0.83
CA LEU A 83 5.48 -19.05 -2.03
C LEU A 83 6.96 -18.91 -1.67
N TRP A 84 7.31 -18.12 -0.66
CA TRP A 84 8.68 -17.96 -0.17
C TRP A 84 9.31 -19.30 0.24
N HIS A 85 8.56 -20.16 0.94
CA HIS A 85 9.03 -21.50 1.30
C HIS A 85 9.34 -22.38 0.08
N VAL A 86 8.55 -22.28 -1.00
CA VAL A 86 8.79 -22.97 -2.29
C VAL A 86 10.00 -22.36 -3.02
N THR A 87 10.05 -21.05 -3.21
CA THR A 87 11.19 -20.32 -3.81
C THR A 87 12.51 -20.69 -3.15
N ARG A 88 12.55 -20.69 -1.81
CA ARG A 88 13.73 -21.03 -1.01
C ARG A 88 14.12 -22.50 -1.16
N HIS A 89 13.17 -23.42 -1.30
CA HIS A 89 13.46 -24.84 -1.49
C HIS A 89 14.13 -25.12 -2.85
N ILE A 90 13.62 -24.53 -3.93
CA ILE A 90 14.17 -24.69 -5.28
C ILE A 90 15.59 -24.10 -5.37
N HIS A 91 15.87 -22.96 -4.72
CA HIS A 91 17.23 -22.43 -4.59
C HIS A 91 18.20 -23.43 -3.94
N LEU A 92 17.77 -24.10 -2.86
CA LEU A 92 18.62 -25.06 -2.13
C LEU A 92 18.85 -26.38 -2.88
N LEU A 93 18.04 -26.67 -3.89
CA LEU A 93 18.22 -27.80 -4.81
C LEU A 93 19.00 -27.43 -6.09
N THR A 94 19.36 -26.16 -6.28
CA THR A 94 20.10 -25.71 -7.46
C THR A 94 21.52 -26.33 -7.44
N PRO A 95 21.92 -27.10 -8.46
CA PRO A 95 23.19 -27.82 -8.46
C PRO A 95 24.37 -26.88 -8.68
N LYS A 96 25.58 -27.39 -8.43
CA LYS A 96 26.82 -26.73 -8.87
C LYS A 96 26.78 -26.51 -10.39
N VAL A 97 27.20 -25.32 -10.83
CA VAL A 97 27.39 -24.99 -12.25
C VAL A 97 28.51 -25.86 -12.82
N GLU A 98 28.18 -26.64 -13.84
CA GLU A 98 29.06 -27.61 -14.50
C GLU A 98 28.77 -27.63 -16.00
N ASP A 99 29.76 -28.05 -16.80
CA ASP A 99 29.59 -28.18 -18.25
C ASP A 99 28.86 -29.50 -18.58
N GLY A 100 27.85 -29.41 -19.44
CA GLY A 100 26.97 -30.53 -19.80
C GLY A 100 25.84 -30.86 -18.80
N ASN A 101 24.85 -31.61 -19.31
CA ASN A 101 23.66 -32.09 -18.57
C ASN A 101 22.93 -30.96 -17.79
N ASN A 102 22.66 -29.82 -18.43
CA ASN A 102 22.08 -28.65 -17.75
C ASN A 102 20.54 -28.53 -17.86
N PHE A 103 19.88 -29.34 -18.70
CA PHE A 103 18.43 -29.29 -18.94
C PHE A 103 17.57 -29.27 -17.66
N GLY A 104 17.85 -30.11 -16.67
CA GLY A 104 17.07 -30.09 -15.41
C GLY A 104 17.33 -28.86 -14.54
N ALA A 105 18.53 -28.26 -14.63
CA ALA A 105 18.83 -26.98 -14.00
C ALA A 105 18.18 -25.81 -14.76
N ASP A 106 18.02 -25.90 -16.08
CA ASP A 106 17.25 -24.94 -16.87
C ASP A 106 15.75 -24.99 -16.51
N VAL A 107 15.19 -26.20 -16.31
CA VAL A 107 13.83 -26.40 -15.79
C VAL A 107 13.68 -25.87 -14.36
N GLN A 108 14.63 -26.13 -13.45
CA GLN A 108 14.66 -25.51 -12.13
C GLN A 108 14.61 -23.97 -12.22
N ASN A 109 15.46 -23.37 -13.06
CA ASN A 109 15.51 -21.92 -13.25
C ASN A 109 14.21 -21.35 -13.85
N MET A 110 13.54 -22.08 -14.74
CA MET A 110 12.23 -21.71 -15.27
C MET A 110 11.16 -21.70 -14.18
N VAL A 111 11.04 -22.79 -13.41
CA VAL A 111 10.05 -22.88 -12.32
C VAL A 111 10.36 -21.86 -11.23
N LEU A 112 11.63 -21.69 -10.86
CA LEU A 112 12.05 -20.74 -9.84
C LEU A 112 11.62 -19.30 -10.19
N LYS A 113 11.92 -18.84 -11.42
CA LYS A 113 11.48 -17.52 -11.88
C LYS A 113 9.96 -17.37 -11.87
N PHE A 114 9.24 -18.40 -12.31
CA PHE A 114 7.77 -18.39 -12.29
C PHE A 114 7.20 -18.22 -10.86
N VAL A 115 7.76 -18.93 -9.87
CA VAL A 115 7.35 -18.75 -8.46
C VAL A 115 7.74 -17.37 -7.93
N GLN A 116 8.94 -16.88 -8.24
CA GLN A 116 9.40 -15.54 -7.84
C GLN A 116 8.55 -14.41 -8.43
N GLU A 117 8.06 -14.53 -9.67
CA GLU A 117 7.10 -13.59 -10.24
C GLU A 117 5.79 -13.55 -9.45
N ARG A 118 5.25 -14.71 -9.04
CA ARG A 118 4.04 -14.77 -8.23
C ARG A 118 4.28 -14.22 -6.82
N GLU A 119 5.43 -14.51 -6.22
CA GLU A 119 5.87 -14.00 -4.92
C GLU A 119 6.02 -12.47 -4.93
N SER A 120 6.61 -11.90 -5.99
CA SER A 120 6.70 -10.44 -6.16
C SER A 120 5.33 -9.79 -6.38
N LEU A 121 4.41 -10.47 -7.08
CA LEU A 121 3.06 -9.99 -7.34
C LEU A 121 2.19 -9.97 -6.08
N VAL A 122 2.24 -11.03 -5.25
CA VAL A 122 1.50 -11.10 -3.98
C VAL A 122 2.08 -10.09 -2.97
N SER A 123 3.41 -10.00 -2.85
CA SER A 123 4.07 -8.99 -2.03
C SER A 123 3.74 -7.55 -2.47
N GLY A 124 3.51 -7.32 -3.77
CA GLY A 124 3.09 -6.02 -4.30
C GLY A 124 1.74 -5.56 -3.75
N TYR A 125 0.74 -6.45 -3.73
CA TYR A 125 -0.58 -6.13 -3.18
C TYR A 125 -0.55 -5.76 -1.69
N MET A 126 0.32 -6.43 -0.92
CA MET A 126 0.48 -6.18 0.52
C MET A 126 1.10 -4.81 0.83
N GLY A 127 2.05 -4.35 0.01
CA GLY A 127 2.70 -3.04 0.21
C GLY A 127 1.76 -1.85 0.11
N ASP A 128 0.61 -2.00 -0.56
CA ASP A 128 -0.30 -0.90 -0.90
C ASP A 128 -1.39 -0.63 0.16
N TYR A 129 -1.50 -1.44 1.22
CA TYR A 129 -2.58 -1.33 2.22
C TYR A 129 -2.63 0.04 2.92
N ALA A 130 -1.48 0.60 3.27
CA ALA A 130 -1.39 1.93 3.89
C ALA A 130 -1.82 3.06 2.94
N THR A 131 -1.65 2.86 1.64
CA THR A 131 -1.96 3.84 0.58
C THR A 131 -3.44 4.18 0.56
N TYR A 132 -4.35 3.24 0.84
CA TYR A 132 -5.80 3.50 0.95
C TYR A 132 -6.10 4.56 2.02
N PHE A 133 -5.64 4.35 3.26
CA PHE A 133 -5.91 5.25 4.38
C PHE A 133 -5.31 6.64 4.14
N TRP A 134 -4.12 6.72 3.55
CA TRP A 134 -3.49 7.98 3.17
C TRP A 134 -4.27 8.72 2.07
N GLN A 135 -4.63 8.03 0.98
CA GLN A 135 -5.43 8.64 -0.11
C GLN A 135 -6.79 9.13 0.39
N ARG A 136 -7.45 8.36 1.28
CA ARG A 136 -8.76 8.71 1.82
C ARG A 136 -8.68 9.84 2.84
N GLY A 137 -7.71 9.82 3.75
CA GLY A 137 -7.47 10.91 4.71
C GLY A 137 -7.24 12.25 4.01
N ASN A 138 -6.38 12.27 2.98
CA ASN A 138 -6.11 13.45 2.16
C ASN A 138 -7.33 13.95 1.36
N CYS A 139 -8.30 13.08 1.08
CA CYS A 139 -9.59 13.48 0.50
C CYS A 139 -10.52 14.09 1.56
N MET A 140 -10.68 13.43 2.71
CA MET A 140 -11.50 13.93 3.81
C MET A 140 -11.01 15.27 4.36
N GLU A 141 -9.70 15.52 4.40
CA GLU A 141 -9.12 16.82 4.78
C GLU A 141 -9.58 17.95 3.83
N LYS A 142 -9.67 17.69 2.52
CA LYS A 142 -10.16 18.66 1.52
C LYS A 142 -11.66 18.89 1.58
N ILE A 143 -12.42 17.89 2.04
CA ILE A 143 -13.88 17.96 2.21
C ILE A 143 -14.24 18.69 3.52
N GLY A 144 -13.59 18.36 4.63
CA GLY A 144 -13.85 18.97 5.94
C GLY A 144 -13.15 20.33 6.15
N GLY A 145 -12.07 20.59 5.42
CA GLY A 145 -11.33 21.85 5.44
C GLY A 145 -10.87 22.27 6.84
N ALA A 146 -10.89 23.59 7.09
CA ALA A 146 -10.50 24.19 8.37
C ALA A 146 -11.51 23.97 9.53
N LYS A 147 -12.44 23.01 9.41
CA LYS A 147 -13.21 22.46 10.54
C LYS A 147 -12.61 21.13 11.05
N TRP A 148 -11.87 20.39 10.21
CA TRP A 148 -11.25 19.11 10.60
C TRP A 148 -9.81 19.29 11.10
N ARG A 149 -9.08 20.30 10.59
CA ARG A 149 -8.17 21.03 11.48
C ARG A 149 -9.05 21.70 12.53
N GLY A 150 -9.08 21.16 13.74
CA GLY A 150 -9.92 21.73 14.79
C GLY A 150 -9.56 23.19 15.03
N ASP A 151 -10.57 24.01 15.30
CA ASP A 151 -10.38 25.14 16.21
C ASP A 151 -10.08 24.54 17.60
N SER A 152 -8.82 24.15 17.78
CA SER A 152 -8.20 23.88 19.07
C SER A 152 -8.05 25.21 19.79
N GLY A 153 -9.21 25.80 20.11
CA GLY A 153 -9.38 27.18 20.54
C GLY A 153 -8.37 27.51 21.62
N LYS A 154 -7.51 28.49 21.31
CA LYS A 154 -6.18 28.70 21.94
C LYS A 154 -6.29 29.07 23.42
N THR A 155 -6.64 28.08 24.22
CA THR A 155 -6.79 28.13 25.67
C THR A 155 -5.47 27.66 26.24
N VAL A 156 -4.50 28.56 26.27
CA VAL A 156 -3.19 28.31 26.88
C VAL A 156 -3.40 28.21 28.39
N VAL A 157 -3.70 27.01 28.87
CA VAL A 157 -3.60 26.64 30.27
C VAL A 157 -2.20 26.06 30.47
N THR A 158 -1.27 26.91 30.88
CA THR A 158 0.03 26.48 31.40
C THR A 158 -0.16 25.94 32.82
N GLU A 159 -0.45 24.65 32.95
CA GLU A 159 -0.17 23.92 34.19
C GLU A 159 1.18 23.24 34.06
N GLU A 160 2.18 23.76 34.76
CA GLU A 160 3.50 23.13 34.87
C GLU A 160 3.42 21.93 35.81
N VAL A 161 3.25 20.73 35.25
CA VAL A 161 3.41 19.48 36.01
C VAL A 161 4.87 19.05 35.94
N SER A 162 5.66 19.49 36.93
CA SER A 162 7.07 19.11 37.07
C SER A 162 7.21 17.62 37.42
N VAL A 163 7.57 16.79 36.44
CA VAL A 163 8.02 15.40 36.69
C VAL A 163 9.54 15.34 36.55
N SER A 164 10.23 15.34 37.69
CA SER A 164 11.67 15.18 37.75
C SER A 164 12.07 13.70 37.57
N LEU A 165 12.81 13.39 36.51
CA LEU A 165 13.58 12.15 36.40
C LEU A 165 15.07 12.50 36.28
N SER A 166 15.82 12.19 37.33
CA SER A 166 17.28 12.35 37.40
C SER A 166 17.98 11.11 36.83
N GLY A 167 18.96 11.31 35.95
CA GLY A 167 19.73 10.19 35.38
C GLY A 167 20.57 10.58 34.16
N ASP A 168 21.69 11.26 34.40
CA ASP A 168 22.83 11.33 33.48
C ASP A 168 23.32 9.89 33.12
N ASP A 169 24.08 9.64 32.05
CA ASP A 169 25.14 10.48 31.50
C ASP A 169 25.54 10.07 30.06
N LYS A 170 26.33 10.94 29.41
CA LYS A 170 27.16 10.75 28.19
C LYS A 170 26.49 10.63 26.82
N GLU A 171 26.35 11.81 26.23
CA GLU A 171 26.54 12.10 24.80
C GLU A 171 27.84 11.48 24.22
N VAL A 172 27.74 10.93 23.01
CA VAL A 172 28.82 10.90 22.02
C VAL A 172 28.22 11.37 20.68
N LYS A 173 28.83 12.38 20.06
CA LYS A 173 28.50 12.79 18.69
C LYS A 173 29.27 11.94 17.69
N ASP A 174 28.63 11.62 16.57
CA ASP A 174 29.27 11.65 15.26
C ASP A 174 28.27 12.15 14.21
N GLU A 175 28.76 12.86 13.20
CA GLU A 175 27.94 13.46 12.15
C GLU A 175 27.89 12.54 10.93
N GLU A 176 26.70 12.24 10.39
CA GLU A 176 26.61 12.01 8.95
C GLU A 176 25.31 12.54 8.31
N LYS A 177 25.35 12.69 6.99
CA LYS A 177 24.67 13.74 6.26
C LYS A 177 23.72 13.15 5.21
N ALA A 178 22.51 12.80 5.63
CA ALA A 178 21.47 12.26 4.75
C ALA A 178 21.03 13.29 3.68
N GLY A 179 21.65 13.22 2.51
CA GLY A 179 21.23 13.99 1.34
C GLY A 179 19.94 13.44 0.74
N GLY A 180 18.87 14.24 0.72
CA GLY A 180 17.60 13.85 0.11
C GLY A 180 17.70 13.72 -1.41
N SER A 181 17.61 12.49 -1.93
CA SER A 181 17.53 12.22 -3.36
C SER A 181 16.07 12.18 -3.81
N ALA A 182 15.64 13.16 -4.61
CA ALA A 182 14.33 13.14 -5.23
C ALA A 182 14.33 12.19 -6.45
N CYS A 183 13.38 11.25 -6.52
CA CYS A 183 13.10 10.51 -7.74
C CYS A 183 11.99 11.23 -8.54
N SER A 184 12.38 11.82 -9.67
CA SER A 184 11.42 12.24 -10.70
C SER A 184 11.02 11.04 -11.56
N SER A 185 9.82 11.10 -12.12
CA SER A 185 9.19 10.07 -12.93
C SER A 185 9.55 10.16 -14.42
N GLU A 186 9.10 9.15 -15.16
CA GLU A 186 8.96 9.08 -16.62
C GLU A 186 10.25 8.80 -17.44
N ASP A 187 10.33 7.56 -17.93
CA ASP A 187 10.84 7.27 -19.27
C ASP A 187 10.04 6.08 -19.84
N ALA A 188 9.64 6.15 -21.11
CA ALA A 188 8.80 5.14 -21.77
C ALA A 188 9.36 4.81 -23.16
N PRO A 189 9.39 3.53 -23.58
CA PRO A 189 10.08 3.12 -24.81
C PRO A 189 9.37 3.59 -26.08
N SER A 190 10.18 3.97 -27.07
CA SER A 190 9.78 4.52 -28.37
C SER A 190 9.34 3.47 -29.40
N SER A 191 8.44 3.87 -30.31
CA SER A 191 8.30 3.22 -31.62
C SER A 191 7.83 4.17 -32.72
N GLU A 192 8.34 3.93 -33.93
CA GLU A 192 7.92 4.41 -35.26
C GLU A 192 8.31 5.83 -35.73
N ASP A 193 8.68 5.88 -37.01
CA ASP A 193 9.21 7.03 -37.76
C ASP A 193 8.10 7.88 -38.41
N ALA A 194 8.21 9.21 -38.32
CA ALA A 194 8.03 10.13 -39.46
C ALA A 194 8.35 11.60 -39.13
N LYS A 195 9.14 12.23 -40.00
CA LYS A 195 9.29 13.70 -40.16
C LYS A 195 9.08 14.00 -41.66
N PRO A 196 8.84 15.25 -42.14
CA PRO A 196 8.76 16.51 -41.38
C PRO A 196 7.69 17.53 -41.80
N ALA A 197 7.43 18.52 -40.94
CA ALA A 197 7.34 19.94 -41.32
C ALA A 197 7.45 20.88 -40.09
N ALA A 198 7.84 22.13 -40.32
CA ALA A 198 7.72 23.26 -39.38
C ALA A 198 7.29 24.50 -40.19
N PRO A 199 6.82 25.60 -39.55
CA PRO A 199 7.80 26.64 -39.20
C PRO A 199 7.50 27.38 -37.87
N ALA A 200 8.45 28.24 -37.47
CA ALA A 200 8.51 28.90 -36.16
C ALA A 200 7.84 30.30 -36.10
N ALA A 201 7.65 30.80 -34.87
CA ALA A 201 7.48 32.23 -34.56
C ALA A 201 8.30 32.61 -33.30
N LYS A 202 8.65 33.91 -33.14
CA LYS A 202 9.46 34.45 -32.03
C LYS A 202 8.69 35.57 -31.30
N GLY A 203 8.81 35.69 -29.98
CA GLY A 203 8.23 36.78 -29.17
C GLY A 203 9.14 37.25 -28.03
N LYS A 204 9.18 38.57 -27.73
CA LYS A 204 10.11 39.25 -26.79
C LYS A 204 9.52 40.60 -26.32
N LYS A 205 9.93 41.25 -25.22
CA LYS A 205 10.58 40.90 -23.92
C LYS A 205 10.70 42.21 -23.09
N ARG A 206 10.57 42.14 -21.75
CA ARG A 206 10.85 43.17 -20.68
C ARG A 206 9.60 43.74 -19.97
N LYS A 207 9.65 44.51 -18.85
CA LYS A 207 10.43 44.51 -17.56
C LYS A 207 10.38 45.91 -16.88
N ALA A 208 9.93 46.02 -15.62
CA ALA A 208 10.14 47.09 -14.59
C ALA A 208 9.22 46.72 -13.37
N ASP A 209 9.49 46.90 -12.06
CA ASP A 209 10.03 48.03 -11.25
C ASP A 209 9.08 49.25 -11.24
N GLU A 210 8.73 50.00 -10.17
CA GLU A 210 8.92 49.97 -8.68
C GLU A 210 7.81 50.89 -8.05
N GLY A 211 7.61 51.14 -6.74
CA GLY A 211 8.25 50.75 -5.47
C GLY A 211 7.73 51.61 -4.27
N ALA A 212 8.18 51.32 -3.03
CA ALA A 212 8.07 52.15 -1.78
C ALA A 212 6.70 52.41 -1.06
N ALA A 213 6.81 52.76 0.24
CA ALA A 213 5.80 53.21 1.25
C ALA A 213 6.57 53.85 2.45
N PRO A 214 6.03 54.16 3.67
CA PRO A 214 4.70 54.58 4.16
C PRO A 214 4.77 55.96 4.92
N PRO A 215 3.75 56.35 5.73
CA PRO A 215 3.94 56.55 7.19
C PRO A 215 2.74 56.04 8.06
N THR A 216 2.82 55.65 9.36
CA THR A 216 3.13 56.36 10.65
C THR A 216 2.17 57.53 11.00
N GLN A 217 1.67 57.79 12.24
CA GLN A 217 1.90 57.23 13.60
C GLN A 217 0.76 57.62 14.61
N SER A 218 0.85 57.18 15.89
CA SER A 218 0.25 57.76 17.14
C SER A 218 -1.24 57.52 17.50
N SER A 219 -1.70 57.58 18.79
CA SER A 219 -1.05 57.34 20.12
C SER A 219 -2.03 57.50 21.32
N SER A 220 -1.77 56.81 22.47
CA SER A 220 -2.20 57.17 23.86
C SER A 220 -3.71 57.00 24.25
N THR A 221 -4.17 56.89 25.52
CA THR A 221 -3.53 56.84 26.87
C THR A 221 -4.35 55.99 27.90
N THR A 222 -3.84 55.79 29.12
CA THR A 222 -4.33 54.92 30.23
C THR A 222 -5.24 55.59 31.29
N ASN A 223 -6.07 54.82 32.04
CA ASN A 223 -6.05 54.85 33.54
C ASN A 223 -6.77 53.68 34.30
N LYS A 224 -6.57 53.63 35.63
CA LYS A 224 -7.12 52.68 36.65
C LYS A 224 -8.64 52.94 36.97
N LYS A 225 -9.43 52.16 37.74
CA LYS A 225 -9.16 51.45 39.02
C LYS A 225 -10.35 50.57 39.54
N THR A 226 -10.06 49.42 40.19
CA THR A 226 -10.80 48.69 41.29
C THR A 226 -12.30 48.25 41.23
N SER A 227 -12.48 46.95 41.58
CA SER A 227 -13.39 46.33 42.60
C SER A 227 -14.84 45.83 42.31
N SER A 228 -15.08 44.62 42.86
CA SER A 228 -16.29 44.04 43.50
C SER A 228 -17.53 43.53 42.71
N THR A 229 -17.63 42.19 42.63
CA THR A 229 -18.67 41.35 43.30
C THR A 229 -20.07 41.10 42.67
N SER A 230 -20.29 39.82 42.30
CA SER A 230 -21.52 38.99 42.39
C SER A 230 -22.61 39.00 41.30
N THR A 231 -22.95 37.78 40.82
CA THR A 231 -24.26 37.29 40.26
C THR A 231 -24.92 38.05 39.08
N LYS A 232 -25.50 37.40 38.06
CA LYS A 232 -26.48 36.28 38.12
C LYS A 232 -26.59 35.56 36.74
N LYS A 233 -27.25 34.39 36.71
CA LYS A 233 -27.55 33.57 35.51
C LYS A 233 -27.92 34.36 34.24
N THR A 234 -27.49 33.86 33.09
CA THR A 234 -28.38 33.67 31.92
C THR A 234 -27.91 32.44 31.12
N GLU A 235 -28.76 31.41 31.04
CA GLU A 235 -28.55 30.33 30.07
C GLU A 235 -28.91 30.86 28.68
N THR A 236 -27.95 30.86 27.75
CA THR A 236 -28.22 31.18 26.34
C THR A 236 -27.89 29.96 25.49
N THR A 237 -28.91 29.19 25.15
CA THR A 237 -28.81 28.02 24.27
C THR A 237 -28.42 28.46 22.87
N LYS A 238 -27.12 28.62 22.61
CA LYS A 238 -26.59 28.92 21.28
C LYS A 238 -26.77 27.69 20.39
N SER A 239 -27.93 27.62 19.75
CA SER A 239 -28.12 26.81 18.55
C SER A 239 -27.11 27.30 17.51
N SER A 240 -26.01 26.57 17.37
CA SER A 240 -25.02 26.81 16.32
C SER A 240 -25.60 26.28 15.02
N THR A 241 -26.43 27.09 14.36
CA THR A 241 -26.83 26.85 12.97
C THR A 241 -25.57 26.84 12.12
N ALA A 242 -25.05 25.64 11.85
CA ALA A 242 -23.84 25.48 11.09
C ALA A 242 -24.07 26.05 9.69
N THR A 243 -23.23 27.00 9.27
CA THR A 243 -23.17 27.41 7.87
C THR A 243 -22.91 26.16 7.02
N PRO A 244 -23.61 26.01 5.87
CA PRO A 244 -23.31 24.95 4.93
C PRO A 244 -21.81 24.94 4.63
N VAL A 245 -21.21 23.75 4.65
CA VAL A 245 -19.90 23.59 4.06
C VAL A 245 -20.15 23.46 2.56
N ASP A 246 -19.74 24.46 1.79
CA ASP A 246 -19.77 24.42 0.33
C ASP A 246 -18.69 23.44 -0.17
N VAL A 247 -18.92 22.15 0.08
CA VAL A 247 -18.08 21.05 -0.39
C VAL A 247 -18.19 21.01 -1.91
N LEU A 248 -17.06 21.16 -2.60
CA LEU A 248 -16.99 20.97 -4.06
C LEU A 248 -17.48 19.54 -4.40
N PRO A 249 -18.55 19.37 -5.21
CA PRO A 249 -19.13 18.06 -5.49
C PRO A 249 -18.12 17.03 -6.00
N ASP A 250 -17.14 17.47 -6.79
CA ASP A 250 -16.08 16.64 -7.34
C ASP A 250 -15.27 15.90 -6.25
N TYR A 251 -15.11 16.47 -5.05
CA TYR A 251 -14.43 15.77 -3.96
C TYR A 251 -15.28 14.63 -3.37
N LEU A 252 -16.61 14.76 -3.36
CA LEU A 252 -17.50 13.66 -2.95
C LEU A 252 -17.49 12.54 -4.00
N SER A 253 -17.56 12.89 -5.29
CA SER A 253 -17.45 11.92 -6.39
C SER A 253 -16.07 11.25 -6.46
N TYR A 254 -14.99 11.96 -6.10
CA TYR A 254 -13.65 11.42 -5.97
C TYR A 254 -13.53 10.47 -4.76
N LEU A 255 -14.09 10.83 -3.60
CA LEU A 255 -14.11 9.96 -2.41
C LEU A 255 -14.81 8.62 -2.68
N VAL A 256 -16.01 8.67 -3.30
CA VAL A 256 -16.72 7.47 -3.75
C VAL A 256 -15.85 6.67 -4.72
N SER A 257 -15.27 7.32 -5.74
CA SER A 257 -14.48 6.63 -6.76
C SER A 257 -13.19 6.02 -6.20
N LEU A 258 -12.62 6.61 -5.15
CA LEU A 258 -11.51 6.06 -4.38
C LEU A 258 -11.94 4.81 -3.60
N ASP A 259 -13.02 4.88 -2.84
CA ASP A 259 -13.55 3.72 -2.09
C ASP A 259 -13.92 2.56 -3.04
N VAL A 260 -14.54 2.86 -4.20
CA VAL A 260 -14.82 1.88 -5.28
C VAL A 260 -13.52 1.28 -5.86
N LYS A 261 -12.50 2.11 -6.14
CA LYS A 261 -11.20 1.63 -6.63
C LYS A 261 -10.60 0.61 -5.67
N TRP A 262 -10.54 0.94 -4.38
CA TRP A 262 -9.92 0.08 -3.37
C TRP A 262 -10.73 -1.19 -3.09
N TYR A 263 -12.07 -1.11 -3.10
CA TYR A 263 -12.93 -2.30 -3.05
C TYR A 263 -12.65 -3.27 -4.22
N LEU A 264 -12.53 -2.76 -5.45
CA LEU A 264 -12.25 -3.59 -6.63
C LEU A 264 -10.78 -4.07 -6.68
N TYR A 265 -9.83 -3.28 -6.19
CA TYR A 265 -8.43 -3.68 -6.04
C TYR A 265 -8.28 -4.89 -5.11
N LEU A 266 -8.96 -4.90 -3.96
CA LEU A 266 -8.98 -6.05 -3.05
C LEU A 266 -9.71 -7.27 -3.65
N LYS A 267 -10.71 -7.07 -4.51
CA LYS A 267 -11.35 -8.15 -5.29
C LYS A 267 -10.36 -8.80 -6.27
N ASP A 268 -9.48 -8.01 -6.86
CA ASP A 268 -8.50 -8.48 -7.85
C ASP A 268 -7.26 -9.13 -7.21
N SER A 269 -6.70 -8.52 -6.16
CA SER A 269 -5.53 -9.06 -5.45
C SER A 269 -5.79 -10.45 -4.87
N LEU A 270 -6.99 -10.68 -4.32
CA LEU A 270 -7.42 -12.00 -3.88
C LEU A 270 -7.50 -13.01 -5.03
N ARG A 271 -8.11 -12.66 -6.17
CA ARG A 271 -8.19 -13.56 -7.34
C ARG A 271 -6.81 -13.95 -7.83
N GLN A 272 -5.95 -12.97 -8.03
CA GLN A 272 -4.59 -13.13 -8.54
C GLN A 272 -3.69 -13.92 -7.58
N ALA A 273 -3.95 -13.86 -6.27
CA ALA A 273 -3.28 -14.71 -5.27
C ALA A 273 -3.81 -16.16 -5.24
N ALA A 274 -5.13 -16.37 -5.39
CA ALA A 274 -5.68 -17.72 -5.54
C ALA A 274 -5.15 -18.40 -6.81
N ASP A 275 -5.18 -17.71 -7.95
CA ASP A 275 -4.62 -18.18 -9.21
C ASP A 275 -3.10 -18.46 -9.08
N SER A 276 -2.37 -17.62 -8.34
CA SER A 276 -0.96 -17.87 -8.03
C SER A 276 -0.74 -19.17 -7.22
N CYS A 277 -1.60 -19.47 -6.24
CA CYS A 277 -1.55 -20.76 -5.53
C CYS A 277 -1.78 -21.96 -6.45
N LEU A 278 -2.80 -21.88 -7.32
CA LEU A 278 -3.15 -22.94 -8.26
C LEU A 278 -2.01 -23.19 -9.27
N MET A 279 -1.54 -22.12 -9.92
CA MET A 279 -0.50 -22.21 -10.94
C MET A 279 0.87 -22.62 -10.39
N VAL A 280 1.24 -22.16 -9.19
CA VAL A 280 2.53 -22.56 -8.58
C VAL A 280 2.51 -24.04 -8.19
N LYS A 281 1.41 -24.55 -7.64
CA LYS A 281 1.30 -25.97 -7.32
C LYS A 281 1.40 -26.83 -8.59
N ASP A 282 0.61 -26.50 -9.62
CA ASP A 282 0.62 -27.19 -10.91
C ASP A 282 2.02 -27.16 -11.59
N MET A 283 2.69 -26.00 -11.59
CA MET A 283 4.03 -25.83 -12.16
C MET A 283 5.09 -26.65 -11.40
N VAL A 284 5.03 -26.67 -10.06
CA VAL A 284 5.98 -27.44 -9.24
C VAL A 284 5.72 -28.94 -9.38
N GLU A 285 4.47 -29.40 -9.32
CA GLU A 285 4.14 -30.83 -9.39
C GLU A 285 4.45 -31.43 -10.76
N LYS A 286 4.18 -30.73 -11.86
CA LYS A 286 4.55 -31.17 -13.22
C LYS A 286 6.06 -31.30 -13.44
N ASN A 287 6.87 -30.56 -12.70
CA ASN A 287 8.33 -30.51 -12.88
C ASN A 287 9.10 -31.16 -11.71
N ARG A 288 8.42 -31.74 -10.72
CA ARG A 288 8.98 -32.20 -9.44
C ARG A 288 10.26 -33.03 -9.58
N GLU A 289 10.28 -34.01 -10.48
CA GLU A 289 11.44 -34.87 -10.73
C GLU A 289 12.70 -34.08 -11.15
N LYS A 290 12.53 -33.02 -11.96
CA LYS A 290 13.66 -32.15 -12.41
C LYS A 290 14.00 -31.08 -11.37
N ILE A 291 13.05 -30.69 -10.52
CA ILE A 291 13.30 -29.82 -9.36
C ILE A 291 14.15 -30.56 -8.32
N GLU A 292 13.81 -31.80 -7.99
CA GLU A 292 14.50 -32.62 -6.98
C GLU A 292 15.81 -33.23 -7.51
N HIS A 293 15.83 -33.67 -8.77
CA HIS A 293 16.96 -34.37 -9.39
C HIS A 293 17.36 -33.74 -10.75
N PRO A 294 17.85 -32.49 -10.78
CA PRO A 294 18.15 -31.73 -12.00
C PRO A 294 19.25 -32.32 -12.89
N LYS A 295 20.10 -33.19 -12.34
CA LYS A 295 21.14 -33.94 -13.09
C LYS A 295 20.71 -35.38 -13.41
N GLY A 296 19.50 -35.78 -13.05
CA GLY A 296 18.99 -37.16 -13.06
C GLY A 296 19.28 -37.89 -11.74
N GLY A 297 18.48 -38.91 -11.45
CA GLY A 297 18.75 -39.84 -10.34
C GLY A 297 19.89 -40.81 -10.69
N ALA A 298 20.59 -41.32 -9.66
CA ALA A 298 21.76 -42.18 -9.82
C ALA A 298 21.50 -43.52 -10.57
N ASP A 299 20.23 -43.90 -10.72
CA ASP A 299 19.79 -45.18 -11.31
C ASP A 299 19.57 -45.11 -12.84
N GLY A 300 19.65 -43.91 -13.45
CA GLY A 300 19.37 -43.68 -14.88
C GLY A 300 20.36 -44.32 -15.88
N GLY A 301 21.30 -45.15 -15.42
CA GLY A 301 22.43 -45.64 -16.21
C GLY A 301 22.24 -46.97 -16.96
N GLN A 302 21.11 -47.68 -16.80
CA GLN A 302 20.98 -49.07 -17.31
C GLN A 302 20.07 -49.28 -18.53
N ASN A 303 19.06 -48.43 -18.79
CA ASN A 303 18.10 -48.65 -19.87
C ASN A 303 18.45 -47.93 -21.18
N SER A 304 19.62 -48.25 -21.76
CA SER A 304 20.03 -47.75 -23.09
C SER A 304 20.57 -48.84 -24.04
N MET A 305 19.97 -50.04 -24.02
CA MET A 305 20.15 -51.06 -25.06
C MET A 305 18.85 -51.83 -25.35
N SER A 306 18.71 -52.26 -26.60
CA SER A 306 17.63 -53.10 -27.17
C SER A 306 16.39 -52.39 -27.75
N MET A 307 16.59 -51.62 -28.83
CA MET A 307 15.68 -51.65 -29.99
C MET A 307 16.49 -51.72 -31.30
N PHE A 308 16.72 -52.96 -31.73
CA PHE A 308 16.98 -53.39 -33.10
C PHE A 308 16.01 -54.55 -33.39
#